data_AF-A0A2E0ZW82-F1
#
_entry.id   AF-A0A2E0ZW82-F1
#
_cell.length_a   1.000
_cell.length_b   1.000
_cell.length_c   1.000
_cell.angle_alpha   90.00
_cell.angle_beta   90.00
_cell.angle_gamma   90.00
#
_symmetry.space_group_name_H-M   'P 1'
#
loop_
_entity.id
_entity.type
_entity.pdbx_description
1 polymer ?
#
loop_
_entity_poly.entity_id
_entity_poly.type
_entity_poly.pdbx_seq_one_letter_code
_entity_poly.pdbx_strand_id
1 'polypeptide(L)'
;MKLILVRTMALIAMLGIWVTANADDYRAVHTCKLKEGKTMDDVRVANSKWVVFMNATVEGGGITSHITTSVVGDSTPGKFGYVDSFPSLESWAATLAATESIAEGVAIDEELKEAADCTENRLYKAEES
;
A
#
# COMPACT_ATOMS: atom_id res chain seq x y z
N MET A 1 -6.57 -52.28 -13.28
CA MET A 1 -6.60 -51.17 -14.27
C MET A 1 -7.53 -50.02 -13.90
N LYS A 2 -8.79 -50.24 -13.48
CA LYS A 2 -9.72 -49.14 -13.10
C LYS A 2 -9.24 -48.26 -11.92
N LEU A 3 -8.56 -48.83 -10.92
CA LEU A 3 -8.14 -48.08 -9.73
C LEU A 3 -6.92 -47.17 -9.96
N ILE A 4 -6.09 -47.49 -10.97
CA ILE A 4 -4.87 -46.72 -11.29
C ILE A 4 -5.25 -45.45 -12.07
N LEU A 5 -6.17 -45.57 -13.05
CA LEU A 5 -6.69 -44.45 -13.83
C LEU A 5 -7.42 -43.39 -12.98
N VAL A 6 -8.11 -43.78 -11.92
CA VAL A 6 -8.80 -42.85 -11.01
C VAL A 6 -7.82 -42.08 -10.13
N ARG A 7 -6.68 -42.69 -9.75
CA ARG A 7 -5.65 -42.01 -8.94
C ARG A 7 -4.82 -41.02 -9.76
N THR A 8 -4.59 -41.28 -11.04
CA THR A 8 -3.88 -40.33 -11.92
C THR A 8 -4.72 -39.10 -12.28
N MET A 9 -6.06 -39.23 -12.37
CA MET A 9 -6.92 -38.07 -12.63
C MET A 9 -6.99 -37.09 -11.45
N ALA A 10 -6.79 -37.53 -10.20
CA ALA A 10 -6.82 -36.65 -9.03
C ALA A 10 -5.55 -35.80 -8.87
N LEU A 11 -4.41 -36.24 -9.40
CA LEU A 11 -3.13 -35.51 -9.30
C LEU A 11 -3.01 -34.38 -10.34
N ILE A 12 -3.68 -34.50 -11.48
CA ILE A 12 -3.64 -33.50 -12.56
C ILE A 12 -4.50 -32.26 -12.22
N ALA A 13 -5.48 -32.40 -11.33
CA ALA A 13 -6.32 -31.28 -10.88
C ALA A 13 -5.64 -30.35 -9.84
N MET A 14 -4.52 -30.76 -9.23
CA MET A 14 -3.76 -29.94 -8.27
C MET A 14 -2.65 -29.09 -8.90
N LEU A 15 -2.39 -29.25 -10.20
CA LEU A 15 -1.57 -28.31 -10.99
C LEU A 15 -2.42 -27.14 -11.50
N GLY A 16 -3.31 -26.64 -10.64
CA GLY A 16 -4.04 -25.40 -10.83
C GLY A 16 -3.04 -24.26 -10.82
N ILE A 17 -2.49 -24.00 -12.01
CA ILE A 17 -2.02 -22.73 -12.51
C ILE A 17 -1.55 -21.79 -11.40
N TRP A 18 -0.29 -21.94 -10.98
CA TRP A 18 0.44 -20.80 -10.45
C TRP A 18 0.64 -19.85 -11.62
N VAL A 19 -0.42 -19.12 -12.00
CA VAL A 19 -0.19 -17.87 -12.74
C VAL A 19 0.49 -17.03 -11.67
N THR A 20 1.82 -16.97 -11.72
CA THR A 20 2.50 -15.74 -11.29
C THR A 20 2.06 -14.71 -12.32
N ALA A 21 0.82 -14.24 -12.18
CA ALA A 21 0.43 -12.99 -12.78
C ALA A 21 1.41 -12.04 -12.11
N ASN A 22 2.33 -11.49 -12.89
CA ASN A 22 3.05 -10.30 -12.46
C ASN A 22 1.94 -9.27 -12.26
N ALA A 23 1.37 -9.22 -11.05
CA ALA A 23 0.41 -8.21 -10.69
C ALA A 23 1.16 -6.89 -10.89
N ASP A 24 0.56 -5.98 -11.63
CA ASP A 24 1.15 -4.67 -11.84
C ASP A 24 1.46 -4.06 -10.47
N ASP A 25 2.72 -3.69 -10.22
CA ASP A 25 3.15 -3.10 -8.95
C ASP A 25 3.02 -1.58 -9.06
N TYR A 26 1.94 -1.03 -8.52
CA TYR A 26 1.75 0.42 -8.50
C TYR A 26 2.28 1.01 -7.20
N ARG A 27 3.15 2.02 -7.28
CA ARG A 27 3.77 2.66 -6.11
C ARG A 27 3.49 4.16 -6.07
N ALA A 28 2.81 4.64 -5.05
CA ALA A 28 2.73 6.07 -4.77
C ALA A 28 3.91 6.47 -3.87
N VAL A 29 4.74 7.39 -4.37
CA VAL A 29 5.87 7.93 -3.62
C VAL A 29 5.54 9.35 -3.17
N HIS A 30 5.67 9.58 -1.87
CA HIS A 30 5.37 10.84 -1.22
C HIS A 30 6.65 11.42 -0.60
N THR A 31 6.88 12.71 -0.81
CA THR A 31 7.86 13.48 0.00
C THR A 31 7.11 14.29 1.04
N CYS A 32 7.49 14.11 2.31
CA CYS A 32 6.81 14.67 3.46
C CYS A 32 7.77 15.35 4.43
N LYS A 33 7.22 16.23 5.27
CA LYS A 33 7.90 16.85 6.39
C LYS A 33 6.99 16.89 7.60
N LEU A 34 7.52 16.54 8.77
CA LEU A 34 6.81 16.68 10.03
C LEU A 34 6.35 18.12 10.24
N LYS A 35 5.12 18.26 10.74
CA LYS A 35 4.62 19.53 11.25
C LYS A 35 5.28 19.89 12.58
N GLU A 36 5.22 21.18 12.94
CA GLU A 36 5.79 21.67 14.19
C GLU A 36 5.18 20.95 15.40
N GLY A 37 6.04 20.50 16.31
CA GLY A 37 5.65 19.76 17.51
C GLY A 37 5.25 18.30 17.29
N LYS A 38 5.23 17.81 16.03
CA LYS A 38 4.94 16.41 15.70
C LYS A 38 6.20 15.56 15.63
N THR A 39 6.02 14.26 15.80
CA THR A 39 7.07 13.26 15.85
C THR A 39 6.85 12.17 14.80
N MET A 40 7.90 11.36 14.55
CA MET A 40 7.75 10.18 13.71
C MET A 40 6.83 9.12 14.30
N ASP A 41 6.59 9.13 15.62
CA ASP A 41 5.63 8.21 16.24
C ASP A 41 4.19 8.60 15.91
N ASP A 42 3.87 9.90 15.88
CA ASP A 42 2.57 10.39 15.42
C ASP A 42 2.30 9.95 13.98
N VAL A 43 3.31 10.09 13.10
CA VAL A 43 3.28 9.64 11.71
C VAL A 43 3.05 8.13 11.61
N ARG A 44 3.76 7.31 12.40
CA ARG A 44 3.60 5.84 12.39
C ARG A 44 2.22 5.41 12.84
N VAL A 45 1.68 6.05 13.88
CA VAL A 45 0.34 5.74 14.40
C VAL A 45 -0.73 6.07 13.35
N ALA A 46 -0.69 7.26 12.77
CA ALA A 46 -1.64 7.67 11.73
C ALA A 46 -1.54 6.76 10.49
N ASN A 47 -0.31 6.47 10.02
CA ASN A 47 -0.10 5.59 8.87
C ASN A 47 -0.57 4.15 9.13
N SER A 48 -0.37 3.63 10.34
CA SER A 48 -0.85 2.30 10.69
C SER A 48 -2.37 2.20 10.65
N LYS A 49 -3.09 3.25 11.08
CA LYS A 49 -4.55 3.31 10.97
C LYS A 49 -4.98 3.31 9.50
N TRP A 50 -4.31 4.11 8.67
CA TRP A 50 -4.57 4.18 7.24
C TRP A 50 -4.40 2.82 6.56
N VAL A 51 -3.28 2.11 6.77
CA VAL A 51 -3.06 0.79 6.15
C VAL A 51 -4.14 -0.22 6.58
N VAL A 52 -4.53 -0.23 7.85
CA VAL A 52 -5.58 -1.12 8.36
C VAL A 52 -6.93 -0.80 7.71
N PHE A 53 -7.30 0.48 7.69
CA PHE A 53 -8.56 0.94 7.11
C PHE A 53 -8.63 0.62 5.60
N MET A 54 -7.56 0.89 4.84
CA MET A 54 -7.54 0.64 3.41
C MET A 54 -7.65 -0.85 3.08
N ASN A 55 -6.97 -1.72 3.81
CA ASN A 55 -7.07 -3.17 3.58
C ASN A 55 -8.41 -3.77 4.02
N ALA A 56 -9.13 -3.13 4.94
CA ALA A 56 -10.48 -3.54 5.33
C ALA A 56 -11.55 -3.04 4.34
N THR A 57 -11.28 -1.93 3.65
CA THR A 57 -12.27 -1.21 2.83
C THR A 57 -12.13 -1.49 1.34
N VAL A 58 -10.91 -1.57 0.82
CA VAL A 58 -10.66 -1.77 -0.61
C VAL A 58 -10.74 -3.26 -0.94
N GLU A 59 -11.54 -3.59 -1.95
CA GLU A 59 -11.69 -4.97 -2.43
C GLU A 59 -10.34 -5.54 -2.87
N GLY A 60 -10.06 -6.77 -2.45
CA GLY A 60 -8.79 -7.45 -2.71
C GLY A 60 -7.66 -7.09 -1.76
N GLY A 61 -7.73 -5.96 -1.05
CA GLY A 61 -6.71 -5.50 -0.10
C GLY A 61 -5.31 -5.47 -0.72
N GLY A 62 -4.30 -5.88 0.03
CA GLY A 62 -2.91 -5.97 -0.45
C GLY A 62 -2.19 -4.62 -0.51
N ILE A 63 -2.73 -3.60 0.17
CA ILE A 63 -2.14 -2.27 0.21
C ILE A 63 -1.10 -2.23 1.31
N THR A 64 0.10 -1.73 1.01
CA THR A 64 1.16 -1.55 2.02
C THR A 64 1.67 -0.13 1.98
N SER A 65 2.26 0.32 3.08
CA SER A 65 2.88 1.64 3.19
C SER A 65 4.19 1.54 3.96
N HIS A 66 5.25 2.09 3.37
CA HIS A 66 6.57 2.16 3.98
C HIS A 66 6.98 3.61 4.23
N ILE A 67 7.31 3.91 5.48
CA ILE A 67 7.95 5.18 5.84
C ILE A 67 9.44 5.09 5.48
N THR A 68 9.91 6.05 4.70
CA THR A 68 11.31 6.17 4.29
C THR A 68 11.95 7.40 4.94
N THR A 69 13.20 7.26 5.38
CA THR A 69 14.02 8.36 5.87
C THR A 69 15.37 8.30 5.19
N SER A 70 15.84 9.42 4.66
CA SER A 70 17.13 9.50 4.00
C SER A 70 18.26 9.18 4.98
N VAL A 71 19.09 8.18 4.63
CA VAL A 71 20.36 7.92 5.31
C VAL A 71 21.50 8.72 4.66
N VAL A 72 21.40 8.94 3.34
CA VAL A 72 22.33 9.74 2.53
C VAL A 72 21.49 10.66 1.63
N GLY A 73 21.99 11.87 1.34
CA GLY A 73 21.30 12.87 0.53
C GLY A 73 20.68 13.97 1.37
N ASP A 74 19.38 14.24 1.20
CA ASP A 74 18.67 15.27 1.97
C ASP A 74 18.47 14.81 3.41
N SER A 75 19.30 15.36 4.31
CA SER A 75 19.28 15.10 5.75
C SER A 75 18.51 16.16 6.54
N THR A 76 17.59 16.90 5.90
CA THR A 76 16.79 17.92 6.60
C THR A 76 16.00 17.26 7.73
N PRO A 77 16.12 17.73 8.99
CA PRO A 77 15.40 17.16 10.12
C PRO A 77 13.88 17.14 9.90
N GLY A 78 13.26 16.02 10.24
CA GLY A 78 11.82 15.82 10.09
C GLY A 78 11.33 15.59 8.66
N LYS A 79 12.22 15.57 7.65
CA LYS A 79 11.84 15.06 6.33
C LYS A 79 11.80 13.54 6.32
N PHE A 80 10.80 13.01 5.63
CA PHE A 80 10.59 11.60 5.40
C PHE A 80 9.77 11.42 4.12
N GLY A 81 9.48 10.17 3.74
CA GLY A 81 8.55 9.90 2.65
C GLY A 81 7.70 8.67 2.92
N TYR A 82 6.65 8.52 2.12
CA TYR A 82 5.90 7.26 2.02
C TYR A 82 6.19 6.59 0.69
N VAL A 83 6.24 5.26 0.70
CA VAL A 83 6.16 4.43 -0.49
C VAL A 83 4.99 3.48 -0.26
N ASP A 84 3.86 3.80 -0.87
CA ASP A 84 2.63 3.04 -0.77
C ASP A 84 2.50 2.14 -1.99
N SER A 85 2.25 0.85 -1.78
CA SER A 85 2.10 -0.13 -2.86
C SER A 85 0.66 -0.58 -3.01
N PHE A 86 0.22 -0.71 -4.25
CA PHE A 86 -1.14 -1.07 -4.65
C PHE A 86 -1.07 -2.20 -5.68
N PRO A 87 -1.90 -3.25 -5.56
CA PRO A 87 -1.91 -4.38 -6.50
C PRO A 87 -2.49 -4.05 -7.88
N SER A 88 -3.18 -2.92 -8.02
CA SER A 88 -3.75 -2.47 -9.29
C SER A 88 -4.04 -0.96 -9.29
N LEU A 89 -4.22 -0.37 -10.48
CA LEU A 89 -4.63 1.03 -10.60
C LEU A 89 -6.01 1.28 -9.97
N GLU A 90 -6.93 0.31 -10.08
CA GLU A 90 -8.26 0.35 -9.47
C GLU A 90 -8.17 0.38 -7.94
N SER A 91 -7.28 -0.42 -7.34
CA SER A 91 -7.08 -0.42 -5.89
C SER A 91 -6.53 0.93 -5.40
N TRP A 92 -5.64 1.56 -6.16
CA TRP A 92 -5.19 2.94 -5.87
C TRP A 92 -6.36 3.93 -5.95
N ALA A 93 -7.14 3.91 -7.03
CA ALA A 93 -8.30 4.79 -7.18
C ALA A 93 -9.35 4.58 -6.07
N ALA A 94 -9.53 3.34 -5.62
CA ALA A 94 -10.41 3.01 -4.50
C ALA A 94 -9.93 3.60 -3.17
N THR A 95 -8.61 3.71 -2.94
CA THR A 95 -8.10 4.39 -1.73
C THR A 95 -8.42 5.88 -1.73
N LEU A 96 -8.34 6.55 -2.88
CA LEU A 96 -8.75 7.95 -3.01
C LEU A 96 -10.24 8.10 -2.68
N ALA A 97 -11.08 7.28 -3.30
CA ALA A 97 -12.52 7.31 -3.06
C ALA A 97 -12.86 7.03 -1.58
N ALA A 98 -12.21 6.04 -0.95
CA ALA A 98 -12.41 5.73 0.46
C ALA A 98 -11.99 6.89 1.37
N THR A 99 -10.87 7.54 1.05
CA THR A 99 -10.36 8.69 1.81
C THR A 99 -11.31 9.90 1.72
N GLU A 100 -11.93 10.14 0.57
CA GLU A 100 -12.75 11.33 0.32
C GLU A 100 -14.23 11.15 0.70
N SER A 101 -14.73 9.91 0.75
CA SER A 101 -16.19 9.65 0.87
C SER A 101 -16.61 8.87 2.11
N ILE A 102 -15.68 8.22 2.81
CA ILE A 102 -15.99 7.46 4.03
C ILE A 102 -15.52 8.25 5.24
N ALA A 103 -16.42 8.45 6.21
CA ALA A 103 -16.15 9.29 7.38
C ALA A 103 -14.89 8.87 8.17
N GLU A 104 -14.64 7.57 8.32
CA GLU A 104 -13.42 7.05 8.94
C GLU A 104 -12.17 7.35 8.10
N GLY A 105 -12.26 7.23 6.77
CA GLY A 105 -11.18 7.57 5.85
C GLY A 105 -10.82 9.06 5.89
N VAL A 106 -11.83 9.94 5.92
CA VAL A 106 -11.65 11.39 6.05
C VAL A 106 -10.93 11.74 7.36
N ALA A 107 -11.37 11.15 8.48
CA ALA A 107 -10.75 11.40 9.79
C ALA A 107 -9.28 10.92 9.84
N ILE A 108 -8.97 9.77 9.24
CA ILE A 108 -7.58 9.28 9.17
C ILE A 108 -6.71 10.19 8.30
N ASP A 109 -7.23 10.70 7.19
CA ASP A 109 -6.50 11.65 6.34
C ASP A 109 -6.26 12.99 7.03
N GLU A 110 -7.21 13.47 7.85
CA GLU A 110 -6.99 14.61 8.73
C GLU A 110 -5.87 14.34 9.74
N GLU A 111 -5.84 13.17 10.40
CA GLU A 111 -4.74 12.79 11.31
C GLU A 111 -3.37 12.77 10.60
N LEU A 112 -3.30 12.22 9.38
CA LEU A 112 -2.09 12.21 8.57
C LEU A 112 -1.62 13.64 8.25
N LYS A 113 -2.56 14.50 7.84
CA LYS A 113 -2.31 15.93 7.55
C LYS A 113 -1.96 16.73 8.79
N GLU A 114 -2.41 16.33 9.98
CA GLU A 114 -1.99 16.95 11.24
C GLU A 114 -0.55 16.56 11.60
N ALA A 115 -0.11 15.35 11.27
CA ALA A 115 1.23 14.86 11.58
C ALA A 115 2.29 15.45 10.63
N ALA A 116 1.97 15.61 9.35
CA ALA A 116 2.94 16.00 8.32
C ALA A 116 2.32 16.76 7.14
N ASP A 117 3.15 17.56 6.48
CA ASP A 117 2.87 18.13 5.17
C ASP A 117 3.56 17.29 4.09
N CYS A 118 2.78 16.79 3.12
CA CYS A 118 3.28 16.02 1.98
C CYS A 118 2.99 16.78 0.67
N THR A 119 4.02 17.08 -0.12
CA THR A 119 3.92 18.05 -1.24
C THR A 119 4.09 17.45 -2.63
N GLU A 120 4.50 16.19 -2.74
CA GLU A 120 4.73 15.53 -4.02
C GLU A 120 4.27 14.08 -3.94
N ASN A 121 3.10 13.75 -4.48
CA ASN A 121 2.69 12.37 -4.72
C ASN A 121 2.89 12.02 -6.20
N ARG A 122 3.65 10.96 -6.48
CA ARG A 122 3.80 10.41 -7.83
C ARG A 122 3.41 8.95 -7.79
N LEU A 123 2.44 8.56 -8.61
CA LEU A 123 2.10 7.15 -8.82
C LEU A 123 2.96 6.60 -9.96
N TYR A 124 3.67 5.52 -9.69
CA TYR A 124 4.50 4.80 -10.64
C TYR A 124 3.92 3.42 -10.90
N LYS A 125 4.07 2.92 -12.12
CA LYS A 125 4.05 1.48 -12.40
C LYS A 125 5.49 0.99 -12.31
N ALA A 126 5.78 0.11 -11.35
CA ALA A 126 7.09 -0.44 -11.08
C ALA A 126 7.28 -1.77 -11.82
N GLU A 127 8.50 -2.00 -12.31
CA GLU A 127 8.91 -3.20 -13.01
C GLU A 127 10.28 -3.64 -12.47
N GLU A 128 10.51 -4.96 -12.40
CA GLU A 128 11.82 -5.51 -12.06
C GLU A 128 12.73 -5.53 -13.30
N SER A 129 14.04 -5.34 -13.10
CA SER A 129 15.06 -5.32 -14.16
C SER A 129 16.24 -6.23 -13.84
#